data_AF-A0A226D649-F1
#
_entry.id   AF-A0A226D649-F1
#
_cell.length_a   1.000
_cell.length_b   1.000
_cell.length_c   1.000
_cell.angle_alpha   90.00
_cell.angle_beta   90.00
_cell.angle_gamma   90.00
#
_symmetry.space_group_name_H-M   'P 1'
#
loop_
_entity.id
_entity.type
_entity.pdbx_description
1 polymer ?
#
loop_
_entity_poly.entity_id
_entity_poly.type
_entity_poly.pdbx_seq_one_letter_code
_entity_poly.pdbx_strand_id
1 'polypeptide(L)'
;MEAVLDKVFPQIWLLDEVVGNTEYDLLQIVFGTWLLVSVVVTQGYISVLITFLSAPLPLSSITTFQQLSNLGCNYNPINGRVNVPNPCPKNVWYNSTFYKSHGNREFKAGQDFTIMSYMPHDYNVSRLVGEMALLTKKHNVDLETLIEVYSPFVEALTDYAKDRFRFANCSRFNDQACLENFAEEIANSPEQNHEDITVFGLLHPFRFILPNTTGFKNWTPINYILERELIKCGKLVLVGDEDYVKNQFQQLSNNYYWKKFFLGKQPVLKTRFGIKVSNTGFSSVSRIIRACFESGIYNLFKQVQLKKSQLAQRLSREFIEGGALAPGRTARWAVPARPIH
;
A
#
# COMPACT_ATOMS: atom_id res chain seq x y z
N MET A 1 24.25 6.00 39.45
CA MET A 1 23.06 5.74 40.28
C MET A 1 23.39 5.91 41.76
N GLU A 2 24.55 5.42 42.23
CA GLU A 2 25.04 5.60 43.61
C GLU A 2 25.11 7.06 44.08
N ALA A 3 25.64 7.98 43.27
CA ALA A 3 25.74 9.40 43.65
C ALA A 3 24.40 10.15 43.80
N VAL A 4 23.28 9.58 43.33
CA VAL A 4 21.94 10.17 43.50
C VAL A 4 21.30 9.69 44.80
N LEU A 5 21.59 8.45 45.22
CA LEU A 5 21.08 7.89 46.48
C LEU A 5 21.67 8.61 47.70
N ASP A 6 22.95 8.97 47.67
CA ASP A 6 23.61 9.71 48.76
C ASP A 6 23.05 11.12 49.02
N LYS A 7 22.43 11.74 48.01
CA LYS A 7 21.83 13.08 48.16
C LYS A 7 20.38 13.05 48.62
N VAL A 8 19.67 11.94 48.42
CA VAL A 8 18.23 11.86 48.69
C VAL A 8 17.95 11.35 50.11
N PHE A 9 18.86 10.61 50.73
CA PHE A 9 18.64 10.01 52.06
C PHE A 9 19.70 10.30 53.15
N PRO A 10 20.14 11.56 53.36
CA PRO A 10 21.05 11.86 54.48
C PRO A 10 20.37 11.78 55.87
N GLN A 11 19.03 11.68 55.95
CA GLN A 11 18.30 11.72 57.24
C GLN A 11 17.89 10.36 57.82
N ILE A 12 18.09 9.24 57.13
CA ILE A 12 17.67 7.92 57.65
C ILE A 12 18.61 7.44 58.77
N TRP A 13 19.88 7.85 58.76
CA TRP A 13 20.90 7.40 59.71
C TRP A 13 20.80 8.03 61.11
N LEU A 14 19.93 9.02 61.32
CA LEU A 14 19.76 9.70 62.62
C LEU A 14 18.64 9.11 63.50
N LEU A 15 17.93 8.08 63.02
CA LEU A 15 16.83 7.44 63.75
C LEU A 15 17.20 6.13 64.45
N ASP A 16 18.41 5.60 64.23
CA ASP A 16 18.82 4.29 64.77
C ASP A 16 19.24 4.32 66.25
N GLU A 17 19.40 5.49 66.88
CA GLU A 17 20.04 5.57 68.20
C GLU A 17 19.08 5.64 69.40
N VAL A 18 17.74 5.53 69.23
CA VAL A 18 16.79 5.87 70.32
C VAL A 18 15.73 4.81 70.70
N VAL A 19 15.48 3.72 69.95
CA VAL A 19 14.30 2.88 70.27
C VAL A 19 14.62 1.39 70.40
N GLY A 20 14.83 0.94 71.64
CA GLY A 20 14.70 -0.46 72.03
C GLY A 20 13.22 -0.83 72.21
N ASN A 21 12.56 -1.26 71.14
CA ASN A 21 11.27 -1.97 71.22
C ASN A 21 11.04 -2.78 69.94
N THR A 22 11.00 -4.10 70.08
CA THR A 22 10.91 -5.12 69.02
C THR A 22 9.66 -5.07 68.14
N GLU A 23 8.66 -4.23 68.45
CA GLU A 23 7.47 -4.05 67.60
C GLU A 23 7.68 -3.04 66.46
N TYR A 24 8.64 -2.11 66.58
CA TYR A 24 8.85 -1.08 65.55
C TYR A 24 9.67 -1.58 64.34
N ASP A 25 10.45 -2.65 64.52
CA ASP A 25 11.30 -3.23 63.47
C ASP A 25 10.47 -3.76 62.28
N LEU A 26 9.32 -4.38 62.56
CA LEU A 26 8.43 -4.89 61.51
C LEU A 26 7.81 -3.77 60.68
N LEU A 27 7.39 -2.67 61.32
CA LEU A 27 6.82 -1.52 60.63
C LEU A 27 7.84 -0.83 59.73
N GLN A 28 9.09 -0.73 60.18
CA GLN A 28 10.17 -0.13 59.39
C GLN A 28 10.52 -0.98 58.16
N ILE A 29 10.56 -2.32 58.31
CA ILE A 29 10.78 -3.25 57.18
C ILE A 29 9.63 -3.16 56.17
N VAL A 30 8.38 -3.14 56.65
CA VAL A 30 7.19 -3.05 55.78
C VAL A 30 7.16 -1.71 55.05
N PHE A 31 7.39 -0.59 55.75
CA PHE A 31 7.39 0.73 55.15
C PHE A 31 8.57 0.95 54.18
N GLY A 32 9.76 0.44 54.52
CA GLY A 32 10.93 0.46 53.64
C GLY A 32 10.69 -0.32 52.35
N THR A 33 10.11 -1.52 52.45
CA THR A 33 9.75 -2.34 51.28
C THR A 33 8.68 -1.64 50.44
N TRP A 34 7.68 -1.02 51.07
CA TRP A 34 6.64 -0.25 50.39
C TRP A 34 7.19 0.95 49.60
N LEU A 35 8.10 1.72 50.20
CA LEU A 35 8.77 2.84 49.54
C LEU A 35 9.62 2.36 48.36
N LEU A 36 10.35 1.26 48.52
CA LEU A 36 11.17 0.67 47.47
C LEU A 36 10.31 0.25 46.27
N VAL A 37 9.20 -0.46 46.52
CA VAL A 37 8.23 -0.84 45.48
C VAL A 37 7.65 0.41 44.79
N SER A 38 7.29 1.44 45.54
CA SER A 38 6.74 2.69 44.99
C SER A 38 7.72 3.38 44.04
N VAL A 39 9.01 3.43 44.38
CA VAL A 39 10.06 4.01 43.52
C VAL A 39 10.23 3.19 42.23
N VAL A 40 10.31 1.86 42.34
CA VAL A 40 10.45 0.96 41.18
C VAL A 40 9.25 1.09 40.23
N VAL A 41 8.04 1.08 40.77
CA VAL A 41 6.80 1.25 39.98
C VAL A 41 6.75 2.62 39.31
N THR A 42 7.12 3.69 40.02
CA THR A 42 7.09 5.04 39.45
C THR A 42 8.11 5.20 38.33
N GLN A 43 9.34 4.68 38.50
CA GLN A 43 10.35 4.72 37.42
C GLN A 43 9.96 3.85 36.23
N GLY A 44 9.40 2.67 36.46
CA GLY A 44 8.85 1.81 35.40
C GLY A 44 7.72 2.49 34.63
N TYR A 45 6.79 3.15 35.34
CA TYR A 45 5.69 3.89 34.74
C TYR A 45 6.19 5.06 33.89
N ILE A 46 7.13 5.87 34.40
CA ILE A 46 7.71 6.99 33.64
C ILE A 46 8.43 6.48 32.39
N SER A 47 9.16 5.36 32.46
CA SER A 47 9.84 4.77 31.30
C SER A 47 8.85 4.32 30.22
N VAL A 48 7.77 3.64 30.60
CA VAL A 48 6.70 3.23 29.67
C VAL A 48 5.99 4.45 29.10
N LEU A 49 5.71 5.46 29.93
CA LEU A 49 5.04 6.69 29.51
C LEU A 49 5.88 7.49 28.52
N ILE A 50 7.19 7.65 28.78
CA ILE A 50 8.11 8.29 27.83
C ILE A 50 8.10 7.50 26.53
N THR A 51 8.18 6.17 26.60
CA THR A 51 8.11 5.31 25.41
C THR A 51 6.78 5.48 24.67
N PHE A 52 5.66 5.68 25.37
CA PHE A 52 4.35 5.87 24.76
C PHE A 52 4.18 7.27 24.16
N LEU A 53 4.74 8.31 24.80
CA LEU A 53 4.72 9.70 24.33
C LEU A 53 5.70 9.95 23.19
N SER A 54 6.83 9.23 23.19
CA SER A 54 7.84 9.28 22.12
C SER A 54 7.61 8.21 21.06
N ALA A 55 6.74 7.22 21.31
CA ALA A 55 6.26 6.34 20.27
C ALA A 55 5.51 7.21 19.25
N PRO A 56 5.95 7.24 17.99
CA PRO A 56 5.18 7.90 16.95
C PRO A 56 3.76 7.32 17.00
N LEU A 57 2.75 8.19 16.94
CA LEU A 57 1.32 7.86 16.99
C LEU A 57 1.06 6.49 16.36
N PRO A 58 0.18 5.65 16.96
CA PRO A 58 -0.03 4.27 16.52
C PRO A 58 -0.06 4.24 15.01
N LEU A 59 0.99 3.66 14.42
CA LEU A 59 1.16 3.68 12.97
C LEU A 59 -0.08 3.00 12.43
N SER A 60 -0.99 3.80 11.87
CA SER A 60 -2.22 3.28 11.28
C SER A 60 -1.79 2.57 10.00
N SER A 61 -1.42 1.30 10.13
CA SER A 61 -1.10 0.46 8.99
C SER A 61 -2.41 0.14 8.29
N ILE A 62 -2.54 0.57 7.05
CA ILE A 62 -3.64 0.08 6.23
C ILE A 62 -3.35 -1.36 5.86
N THR A 63 -4.26 -2.25 6.23
CA THR A 63 -4.15 -3.68 5.89
C THR A 63 -5.09 -4.07 4.75
N THR A 64 -6.15 -3.28 4.52
CA THR A 64 -7.19 -3.55 3.53
C THR A 64 -7.51 -2.30 2.71
N PHE A 65 -7.83 -2.49 1.44
CA PHE A 65 -8.18 -1.40 0.54
C PHE A 65 -9.50 -0.70 0.87
N GLN A 66 -10.37 -1.36 1.63
CA GLN A 66 -11.56 -0.72 2.17
C GLN A 66 -11.20 0.47 3.09
N GLN A 67 -10.10 0.37 3.86
CA GLN A 67 -9.62 1.48 4.67
C GLN A 67 -9.05 2.63 3.82
N LEU A 68 -8.67 2.34 2.58
CA LEU A 68 -8.34 3.38 1.63
C LEU A 68 -9.61 4.06 1.14
N SER A 69 -10.67 3.33 0.81
CA SER A 69 -11.93 3.91 0.29
C SER A 69 -12.54 4.94 1.28
N ASN A 70 -12.83 6.16 0.81
CA ASN A 70 -13.42 7.25 1.61
C ASN A 70 -14.93 7.12 1.60
N LEU A 71 -15.39 5.90 1.83
CA LEU A 71 -16.82 5.68 1.97
C LEU A 71 -17.25 6.46 3.22
N GLY A 72 -18.18 7.40 3.02
CA GLY A 72 -18.78 8.18 4.10
C GLY A 72 -19.60 7.30 5.06
N CYS A 73 -19.82 6.04 4.68
CA CYS A 73 -20.54 5.03 5.41
C CYS A 73 -19.76 3.71 5.44
N ASN A 74 -20.09 2.83 6.39
CA ASN A 74 -19.43 1.55 6.54
C ASN A 74 -20.20 0.45 5.82
N TYR A 75 -19.63 -0.09 4.73
CA TYR A 75 -20.27 -1.12 3.92
C TYR A 75 -20.10 -2.55 4.49
N ASN A 76 -19.47 -2.74 5.65
CA ASN A 76 -19.01 -4.06 6.07
C ASN A 76 -20.14 -5.12 6.16
N PRO A 77 -20.19 -6.11 5.25
CA PRO A 77 -21.25 -7.11 5.22
C PRO A 77 -20.91 -8.26 6.18
N ILE A 78 -20.64 -7.97 7.46
CA ILE A 78 -20.40 -9.04 8.45
C ILE A 78 -21.75 -9.51 8.99
N ASN A 79 -22.40 -10.39 8.22
CA ASN A 79 -23.52 -11.24 8.63
C ASN A 79 -24.72 -10.56 9.32
N GLY A 80 -24.85 -9.24 9.25
CA GLY A 80 -25.88 -8.47 9.96
C GLY A 80 -25.84 -8.57 11.49
N ARG A 81 -24.81 -9.18 12.08
CA ARG A 81 -24.75 -9.47 13.54
C ARG A 81 -23.98 -8.43 14.32
N VAL A 82 -23.12 -7.64 13.67
CA VAL A 82 -22.36 -6.59 14.33
C VAL A 82 -23.07 -5.27 14.03
N ASN A 83 -23.49 -4.55 15.07
CA ASN A 83 -23.98 -3.18 14.93
C ASN A 83 -22.80 -2.31 14.49
N VAL A 84 -22.72 -2.05 13.20
CA VAL A 84 -21.70 -1.18 12.62
C VAL A 84 -22.17 0.27 12.76
N PRO A 85 -21.36 1.17 13.34
CA PRO A 85 -21.71 2.59 13.35
C PRO A 85 -21.73 3.13 11.92
N ASN A 86 -22.83 3.80 11.55
CA ASN A 86 -23.08 4.40 10.24
C ASN A 86 -23.03 3.39 9.07
N PRO A 87 -23.97 2.41 9.01
CA PRO A 87 -24.02 1.45 7.91
C PRO A 87 -24.39 2.15 6.60
N CYS A 88 -23.75 1.75 5.49
CA CYS A 88 -24.19 2.23 4.17
C CYS A 88 -25.63 1.78 3.91
N PRO A 89 -26.55 2.69 3.56
CA PRO A 89 -27.88 2.27 3.16
C PRO A 89 -27.77 1.40 1.91
N LYS A 90 -28.61 0.36 1.83
CA LYS A 90 -28.59 -0.65 0.75
C LYS A 90 -28.68 -0.03 -0.65
N ASN A 91 -29.22 1.19 -0.72
CA ASN A 91 -29.42 1.94 -1.94
C ASN A 91 -28.54 3.19 -2.06
N VAL A 92 -27.46 3.32 -1.28
CA VAL A 92 -26.58 4.52 -1.32
C VAL A 92 -26.06 4.81 -2.72
N TRP A 93 -25.99 3.78 -3.57
CA TRP A 93 -25.51 3.84 -4.95
C TRP A 93 -26.60 4.15 -5.97
N TYR A 94 -27.91 4.00 -5.66
CA TYR A 94 -29.05 4.22 -6.57
C TYR A 94 -29.26 5.64 -7.02
N ASN A 95 -28.75 6.58 -6.26
CA ASN A 95 -28.93 7.96 -6.57
C ASN A 95 -27.57 8.63 -6.49
N SER A 96 -27.07 9.12 -7.62
CA SER A 96 -25.80 9.85 -7.69
C SER A 96 -25.75 11.03 -6.72
N THR A 97 -26.87 11.72 -6.53
CA THR A 97 -27.00 12.83 -5.57
C THR A 97 -26.90 12.31 -4.14
N PHE A 98 -27.48 11.14 -3.86
CA PHE A 98 -27.38 10.49 -2.55
C PHE A 98 -25.98 9.96 -2.28
N TYR A 99 -25.33 9.32 -3.27
CA TYR A 99 -23.93 8.92 -3.18
C TYR A 99 -23.02 10.12 -2.91
N LYS A 100 -23.21 11.23 -3.64
CA LYS A 100 -22.44 12.47 -3.47
C LYS A 100 -22.61 13.08 -2.08
N SER A 101 -23.79 12.96 -1.47
CA SER A 101 -24.09 13.55 -0.16
C SER A 101 -23.80 12.63 1.04
N HIS A 102 -23.89 11.30 0.86
CA HIS A 102 -23.83 10.34 1.97
C HIS A 102 -22.80 9.22 1.76
N GLY A 103 -22.52 8.86 0.51
CA GLY A 103 -21.62 7.76 0.17
C GLY A 103 -20.15 8.16 0.11
N ASN A 104 -19.86 9.44 -0.11
CA ASN A 104 -18.50 9.95 -0.27
C ASN A 104 -18.23 11.08 0.71
N ARG A 105 -17.18 10.95 1.52
CA ARG A 105 -16.70 12.06 2.36
C ARG A 105 -15.65 12.87 1.61
N GLU A 106 -15.64 14.16 1.85
CA GLU A 106 -14.62 15.06 1.31
C GLU A 106 -13.20 14.56 1.66
N PHE A 107 -12.32 14.56 0.66
CA PHE A 107 -10.92 14.19 0.84
C PHE A 107 -10.20 15.28 1.63
N LYS A 108 -9.68 14.93 2.80
CA LYS A 108 -8.96 15.87 3.67
C LYS A 108 -7.46 15.65 3.52
N ALA A 109 -6.79 16.56 2.80
CA ALA A 109 -5.35 16.52 2.63
C ALA A 109 -4.61 16.40 3.98
N GLY A 110 -3.66 15.47 4.08
CA GLY A 110 -2.91 15.17 5.31
C GLY A 110 -3.66 14.30 6.33
N GLN A 111 -4.98 14.24 6.28
CA GLN A 111 -5.77 13.28 7.08
C GLN A 111 -5.98 11.97 6.33
N ASP A 112 -6.15 12.03 5.02
CA ASP A 112 -6.46 10.88 4.20
C ASP A 112 -5.23 10.30 3.51
N PHE A 113 -5.33 9.03 3.17
CA PHE A 113 -4.29 8.36 2.40
C PHE A 113 -4.43 8.71 0.93
N THR A 114 -3.31 9.18 0.41
CA THR A 114 -3.06 9.40 -1.00
C THR A 114 -2.66 8.10 -1.66
N ILE A 115 -3.09 7.90 -2.90
CA ILE A 115 -2.69 6.75 -3.71
C ILE A 115 -1.74 7.22 -4.81
N MET A 116 -0.58 6.57 -4.92
CA MET A 116 0.34 6.72 -6.04
C MET A 116 0.46 5.40 -6.78
N SER A 117 0.27 5.43 -8.09
CA SER A 117 0.51 4.27 -8.93
C SER A 117 1.97 4.20 -9.38
N TYR A 118 2.47 2.98 -9.49
CA TYR A 118 3.68 2.70 -10.23
C TYR A 118 3.57 3.21 -11.68
N MET A 119 4.70 3.71 -12.19
CA MET A 119 4.89 4.09 -13.58
C MET A 119 6.02 3.22 -14.17
N PRO A 120 5.84 2.61 -15.36
CA PRO A 120 6.86 1.80 -16.01
C PRO A 120 8.23 2.50 -16.07
N HIS A 121 9.32 1.74 -15.93
CA HIS A 121 10.68 2.26 -15.73
C HIS A 121 11.18 3.24 -16.81
N ASP A 122 10.59 3.23 -18.00
CA ASP A 122 11.00 4.08 -19.12
C ASP A 122 10.37 5.49 -19.10
N TYR A 123 9.59 5.82 -18.08
CA TYR A 123 9.01 7.16 -17.93
C TYR A 123 9.93 8.11 -17.15
N ASN A 124 10.31 9.21 -17.81
CA ASN A 124 10.99 10.35 -17.21
C ASN A 124 10.04 11.55 -17.08
N VAL A 125 10.44 12.55 -16.29
CA VAL A 125 9.65 13.77 -16.07
C VAL A 125 9.38 14.52 -17.36
N SER A 126 10.33 14.61 -18.31
CA SER A 126 10.12 15.31 -19.59
C SER A 126 9.01 14.68 -20.41
N ARG A 127 8.96 13.35 -20.49
CA ARG A 127 7.91 12.65 -21.22
C ARG A 127 6.56 12.87 -20.55
N LEU A 128 6.49 12.71 -19.22
CA LEU A 128 5.26 12.96 -18.47
C LEU A 128 4.80 14.41 -18.65
N VAL A 129 5.67 15.41 -18.41
CA VAL A 129 5.34 16.83 -18.52
C VAL A 129 5.02 17.22 -19.97
N GLY A 130 5.74 16.67 -20.95
CA GLY A 130 5.48 16.92 -22.37
C GLY A 130 4.13 16.38 -22.81
N GLU A 131 3.81 15.14 -22.44
CA GLU A 131 2.51 14.52 -22.68
C GLU A 131 1.39 15.28 -21.94
N MET A 132 1.61 15.68 -20.68
CA MET A 132 0.69 16.52 -19.92
C MET A 132 0.47 17.88 -20.59
N ALA A 133 1.52 18.57 -21.02
CA ALA A 133 1.45 19.89 -21.65
C ALA A 133 0.74 19.85 -23.02
N LEU A 134 0.93 18.78 -23.79
CA LEU A 134 0.22 18.59 -25.05
C LEU A 134 -1.27 18.38 -24.83
N LEU A 135 -1.65 17.61 -23.81
CA LEU A 135 -3.04 17.30 -23.49
C LEU A 135 -3.77 18.51 -22.88
N THR A 136 -3.14 19.23 -21.93
CA THR A 136 -3.73 20.45 -21.36
C THR A 136 -3.93 21.52 -22.43
N LYS A 137 -2.94 21.73 -23.31
CA LYS A 137 -3.03 22.74 -24.39
C LYS A 137 -4.06 22.38 -25.46
N LYS A 138 -4.15 21.09 -25.84
CA LYS A 138 -5.03 20.66 -26.94
C LYS A 138 -6.50 20.58 -26.53
N HIS A 139 -6.77 20.22 -25.28
CA HIS A 139 -8.12 19.84 -24.86
C HIS A 139 -8.64 20.63 -23.66
N ASN A 140 -7.89 21.61 -23.15
CA ASN A 140 -8.21 22.33 -21.90
C ASN A 140 -8.53 21.35 -20.75
N VAL A 141 -7.75 20.27 -20.71
CA VAL A 141 -7.97 19.12 -19.83
C VAL A 141 -7.35 19.40 -18.47
N ASP A 142 -8.13 19.16 -17.41
CA ASP A 142 -7.67 19.33 -16.03
C ASP A 142 -6.61 18.29 -15.67
N LEU A 143 -5.73 18.64 -14.73
CA LEU A 143 -4.66 17.81 -14.20
C LEU A 143 -5.18 16.46 -13.68
N GLU A 144 -6.40 16.42 -13.15
CA GLU A 144 -7.06 15.18 -12.66
C GLU A 144 -7.19 14.13 -13.75
N THR A 145 -7.68 14.53 -14.93
CA THR A 145 -7.78 13.69 -16.13
C THR A 145 -6.44 13.10 -16.57
N LEU A 146 -5.33 13.79 -16.29
CA LEU A 146 -4.00 13.30 -16.65
C LEU A 146 -3.55 12.17 -15.72
N ILE A 147 -3.95 12.20 -14.45
CA ILE A 147 -3.60 11.16 -13.49
C ILE A 147 -4.24 9.83 -13.87
N GLU A 148 -5.46 9.89 -14.40
CA GLU A 148 -6.21 8.72 -14.85
C GLU A 148 -5.65 8.12 -16.13
N VAL A 149 -5.19 8.95 -17.07
CA VAL A 149 -4.63 8.49 -18.36
C VAL A 149 -3.30 7.74 -18.18
N TYR A 150 -2.49 8.12 -17.19
CA TYR A 150 -1.14 7.60 -17.06
C TYR A 150 -0.95 6.56 -15.96
N SER A 151 -1.94 6.36 -15.09
CA SER A 151 -1.84 5.40 -13.98
C SER A 151 -2.28 4.00 -14.43
N PRO A 152 -1.37 3.00 -14.53
CA PRO A 152 -1.75 1.62 -14.82
C PRO A 152 -2.76 1.07 -13.80
N PHE A 153 -2.72 1.58 -12.57
CA PHE A 153 -3.70 1.21 -11.56
C PHE A 153 -5.10 1.77 -11.85
N VAL A 154 -5.22 3.02 -12.31
CA VAL A 154 -6.52 3.60 -12.69
C VAL A 154 -7.06 2.90 -13.93
N GLU A 155 -6.18 2.61 -14.91
CA GLU A 155 -6.53 1.83 -16.08
C GLU A 155 -7.08 0.45 -15.67
N ALA A 156 -6.39 -0.26 -14.76
CA ALA A 156 -6.86 -1.55 -14.25
C ALA A 156 -8.20 -1.46 -13.50
N LEU A 157 -8.43 -0.41 -12.71
CA LEU A 157 -9.73 -0.16 -12.06
C LEU A 157 -10.83 0.13 -13.09
N THR A 158 -10.49 0.89 -14.13
CA THR A 158 -11.39 1.24 -15.23
C THR A 158 -11.77 0.01 -16.05
N ASP A 159 -10.79 -0.84 -16.37
CA ASP A 159 -11.02 -2.07 -17.12
C ASP A 159 -11.84 -3.07 -16.29
N TYR A 160 -11.56 -3.17 -14.98
CA TYR A 160 -12.42 -3.93 -14.07
C TYR A 160 -13.87 -3.42 -14.11
N ALA A 161 -14.05 -2.10 -14.08
CA ALA A 161 -15.35 -1.45 -14.20
C ALA A 161 -16.05 -1.79 -15.54
N LYS A 162 -15.35 -1.67 -16.67
CA LYS A 162 -15.85 -2.01 -18.02
C LYS A 162 -16.23 -3.47 -18.18
N ASP A 163 -15.43 -4.38 -17.63
CA ASP A 163 -15.71 -5.81 -17.73
C ASP A 163 -16.97 -6.22 -16.97
N ARG A 164 -17.27 -5.49 -15.89
CA ARG A 164 -18.35 -5.81 -14.97
C ARG A 164 -19.66 -5.13 -15.32
N PHE A 165 -19.60 -3.94 -15.91
CA PHE A 165 -20.75 -3.09 -16.20
C PHE A 165 -20.72 -2.66 -17.67
N ARG A 166 -21.80 -2.96 -18.39
CA ARG A 166 -21.83 -2.85 -19.87
C ARG A 166 -21.70 -1.41 -20.35
N PHE A 167 -22.17 -0.45 -19.55
CA PHE A 167 -22.16 0.97 -19.94
C PHE A 167 -21.00 1.75 -19.32
N ALA A 168 -20.06 1.11 -18.63
CA ALA A 168 -18.86 1.76 -18.12
C ALA A 168 -17.82 2.09 -19.21
N ASN A 169 -18.22 2.05 -20.50
CA ASN A 169 -17.38 2.39 -21.64
C ASN A 169 -17.20 3.91 -21.78
N CYS A 170 -17.00 4.58 -20.64
CA CYS A 170 -16.62 5.96 -20.59
C CYS A 170 -15.15 6.05 -20.95
N SER A 171 -14.91 6.46 -22.19
CA SER A 171 -13.56 6.73 -22.66
C SER A 171 -12.96 8.02 -22.08
N ARG A 172 -13.74 8.82 -21.31
CA ARG A 172 -13.33 10.09 -20.70
C ARG A 172 -14.08 10.34 -19.38
N PHE A 173 -13.35 10.34 -18.28
CA PHE A 173 -13.86 10.45 -16.90
C PHE A 173 -14.24 11.86 -16.44
N ASN A 174 -13.99 12.89 -17.26
CA ASN A 174 -14.47 14.24 -16.96
C ASN A 174 -15.95 14.45 -17.27
N ASP A 175 -16.63 13.46 -17.83
CA ASP A 175 -18.07 13.54 -17.94
C ASP A 175 -18.65 13.12 -16.60
N GLN A 176 -18.96 14.11 -15.74
CA GLN A 176 -19.75 13.88 -14.53
C GLN A 176 -20.99 13.02 -14.84
N ALA A 177 -21.58 13.18 -16.04
CA ALA A 177 -22.68 12.34 -16.51
C ALA A 177 -22.30 10.86 -16.70
N CYS A 178 -21.05 10.54 -17.05
CA CYS A 178 -20.56 9.17 -17.07
C CYS A 178 -20.55 8.58 -15.65
N LEU A 179 -19.93 9.26 -14.69
CA LEU A 179 -19.87 8.76 -13.32
C LEU A 179 -21.28 8.58 -12.74
N GLU A 180 -22.22 9.42 -13.15
CA GLU A 180 -23.64 9.33 -12.78
C GLU A 180 -24.36 8.14 -13.44
N ASN A 181 -24.21 7.96 -14.76
CA ASN A 181 -24.75 6.79 -15.48
C ASN A 181 -24.17 5.48 -14.91
N PHE A 182 -22.90 5.53 -14.53
CA PHE A 182 -22.21 4.39 -13.99
C PHE A 182 -22.68 4.08 -12.56
N ALA A 183 -22.86 5.10 -11.72
CA ALA A 183 -23.52 4.99 -10.42
C ALA A 183 -24.90 4.34 -10.53
N GLU A 184 -25.69 4.74 -11.52
CA GLU A 184 -27.02 4.19 -11.80
C GLU A 184 -26.99 2.73 -12.27
N GLU A 185 -26.01 2.31 -13.07
CA GLU A 185 -25.88 0.90 -13.47
C GLU A 185 -25.52 -0.01 -12.28
N ILE A 186 -24.61 0.44 -11.42
CA ILE A 186 -24.20 -0.30 -10.21
C ILE A 186 -25.39 -0.46 -9.26
N ALA A 187 -26.13 0.62 -9.10
CA ALA A 187 -27.34 0.61 -8.34
C ALA A 187 -28.33 -0.43 -8.80
N ASN A 188 -28.60 -0.45 -10.09
CA ASN A 188 -29.55 -1.37 -10.69
C ASN A 188 -29.01 -2.81 -10.81
N SER A 189 -27.72 -3.03 -10.52
CA SER A 189 -27.15 -4.37 -10.48
C SER A 189 -27.72 -5.18 -9.31
N PRO A 190 -28.34 -6.35 -9.57
CA PRO A 190 -28.93 -7.18 -8.51
C PRO A 190 -27.88 -7.82 -7.58
N GLU A 191 -26.59 -7.78 -7.94
CA GLU A 191 -25.49 -8.36 -7.17
C GLU A 191 -24.36 -7.33 -6.98
N GLN A 192 -24.55 -6.39 -6.05
CA GLN A 192 -23.47 -5.50 -5.62
C GLN A 192 -22.48 -6.25 -4.74
N ASN A 193 -21.32 -6.60 -5.29
CA ASN A 193 -20.26 -7.20 -4.50
C ASN A 193 -19.47 -6.12 -3.74
N HIS A 194 -18.90 -6.51 -2.60
CA HIS A 194 -18.04 -5.62 -1.82
C HIS A 194 -16.83 -5.09 -2.62
N GLU A 195 -16.33 -5.89 -3.57
CA GLU A 195 -15.23 -5.52 -4.47
C GLU A 195 -15.63 -4.35 -5.38
N ASP A 196 -16.85 -4.38 -5.93
CA ASP A 196 -17.40 -3.33 -6.79
C ASP A 196 -17.33 -1.99 -6.05
N ILE A 197 -17.92 -1.94 -4.86
CA ILE A 197 -17.99 -0.73 -4.03
C ILE A 197 -16.61 -0.22 -3.63
N THR A 198 -15.67 -1.12 -3.36
CA THR A 198 -14.30 -0.74 -3.05
C THR A 198 -13.63 -0.10 -4.25
N VAL A 199 -13.76 -0.69 -5.44
CA VAL A 199 -13.24 -0.13 -6.70
C VAL A 199 -13.84 1.25 -6.97
N PHE A 200 -15.15 1.42 -6.75
CA PHE A 200 -15.82 2.71 -6.89
C PHE A 200 -15.31 3.79 -5.94
N GLY A 201 -15.14 3.44 -4.66
CA GLY A 201 -14.55 4.35 -3.70
C GLY A 201 -13.10 4.70 -4.02
N LEU A 202 -12.38 3.86 -4.77
CA LEU A 202 -11.00 4.09 -5.19
C LEU A 202 -10.88 4.94 -6.46
N LEU A 203 -11.87 4.88 -7.37
CA LEU A 203 -11.93 5.69 -8.59
C LEU A 203 -12.25 7.18 -8.35
N HIS A 204 -12.34 7.61 -7.10
CA HIS A 204 -12.60 9.01 -6.80
C HIS A 204 -11.42 9.92 -7.22
N PRO A 205 -11.65 10.98 -8.03
CA PRO A 205 -10.58 11.72 -8.73
C PRO A 205 -9.58 12.37 -7.77
N PHE A 206 -10.04 12.90 -6.64
CA PHE A 206 -9.21 13.61 -5.66
C PHE A 206 -8.23 12.73 -4.84
N ARG A 207 -8.10 11.43 -5.14
CA ARG A 207 -7.25 10.49 -4.37
C ARG A 207 -5.86 10.28 -4.93
N PHE A 208 -5.73 10.47 -6.23
CA PHE A 208 -4.49 10.22 -6.91
C PHE A 208 -3.67 11.51 -6.85
N ILE A 209 -2.45 11.41 -6.34
CA ILE A 209 -1.53 12.54 -6.35
C ILE A 209 -0.44 12.24 -7.36
N LEU A 210 -0.25 13.18 -8.28
CA LEU A 210 0.95 13.19 -9.10
C LEU A 210 2.14 13.49 -8.19
N PRO A 211 3.25 12.75 -8.35
CA PRO A 211 4.48 13.07 -7.63
C PRO A 211 4.82 14.55 -7.85
N ASN A 212 5.15 15.25 -6.78
CA ASN A 212 5.52 16.65 -6.88
C ASN A 212 6.84 16.75 -7.66
N THR A 213 6.76 17.17 -8.93
CA THR A 213 7.92 17.29 -9.82
C THR A 213 8.68 18.59 -9.62
N THR A 214 8.22 19.50 -8.76
CA THR A 214 8.91 20.77 -8.51
C THR A 214 10.32 20.53 -7.97
N GLY A 215 11.30 21.13 -8.63
CA GLY A 215 12.72 21.02 -8.26
C GLY A 215 13.46 19.79 -8.80
N PHE A 216 12.81 18.93 -9.61
CA PHE A 216 13.49 17.83 -10.29
C PHE A 216 13.89 18.20 -11.72
N LYS A 217 14.98 17.58 -12.22
CA LYS A 217 15.39 17.75 -13.62
C LYS A 217 14.43 16.95 -14.51
N ASN A 218 14.23 17.41 -15.74
CA ASN A 218 13.38 16.74 -16.74
C ASN A 218 13.75 15.27 -16.98
N TRP A 219 15.02 14.90 -16.83
CA TRP A 219 15.51 13.53 -17.05
C TRP A 219 15.41 12.64 -15.82
N THR A 220 14.94 13.16 -14.68
CA THR A 220 14.81 12.36 -13.46
C THR A 220 13.79 11.24 -13.67
N PRO A 221 14.13 9.98 -13.35
CA PRO A 221 13.18 8.87 -13.40
C PRO A 221 12.05 9.10 -12.41
N ILE A 222 10.80 8.86 -12.81
CA ILE A 222 9.63 9.08 -11.93
C ILE A 222 9.72 8.23 -10.67
N ASN A 223 10.25 7.01 -10.78
CA ASN A 223 10.43 6.10 -9.63
C ASN A 223 11.30 6.71 -8.52
N TYR A 224 12.29 7.53 -8.87
CA TYR A 224 13.11 8.23 -7.87
C TYR A 224 12.30 9.31 -7.13
N ILE A 225 11.39 9.99 -7.83
CA ILE A 225 10.50 10.99 -7.22
C ILE A 225 9.50 10.30 -6.29
N LEU A 226 8.91 9.18 -6.75
CA LEU A 226 7.99 8.36 -5.95
C LEU A 226 8.66 7.87 -4.67
N GLU A 227 9.87 7.32 -4.77
CA GLU A 227 10.68 6.90 -3.63
C GLU A 227 10.87 8.06 -2.64
N ARG A 228 11.24 9.25 -3.12
CA ARG A 228 11.40 10.44 -2.28
C ARG A 228 10.10 10.84 -1.56
N GLU A 229 8.96 10.78 -2.24
CA GLU A 229 7.66 11.07 -1.62
C GLU A 229 7.26 10.02 -0.57
N LEU A 230 7.52 8.73 -0.82
CA LEU A 230 7.27 7.64 0.15
C LEU A 230 8.10 7.81 1.42
N ILE A 231 9.35 8.27 1.29
CA ILE A 231 10.26 8.47 2.43
C ILE A 231 9.82 9.64 3.31
N LYS A 232 9.01 10.60 2.81
CA LYS A 232 8.51 11.71 3.65
C LYS A 232 7.57 11.24 4.77
N CYS A 233 7.20 9.95 4.84
CA CYS A 233 6.30 9.38 5.84
C CYS A 233 4.92 10.06 5.84
N GLY A 234 4.48 10.54 4.67
CA GLY A 234 3.10 10.97 4.48
C GLY A 234 2.14 9.80 4.52
N LYS A 235 0.84 10.10 4.59
CA LYS A 235 -0.22 9.11 4.35
C LYS A 235 -0.27 8.80 2.85
N LEU A 236 0.70 8.03 2.38
CA LEU A 236 0.89 7.69 0.99
C LEU A 236 0.90 6.17 0.82
N VAL A 237 0.17 5.68 -0.16
CA VAL A 237 0.13 4.27 -0.53
C VAL A 237 0.58 4.10 -1.97
N LEU A 238 1.62 3.29 -2.15
CA LEU A 238 2.06 2.84 -3.46
C LEU A 238 1.20 1.64 -3.90
N VAL A 239 0.61 1.74 -5.08
CA VAL A 239 -0.16 0.67 -5.71
C VAL A 239 0.47 0.26 -7.03
N GLY A 240 0.37 -1.03 -7.35
CA GLY A 240 0.93 -1.62 -8.56
C GLY A 240 0.81 -3.14 -8.50
N ASP A 241 1.48 -3.81 -9.44
CA ASP A 241 1.51 -5.27 -9.49
C ASP A 241 2.13 -5.88 -8.24
N GLU A 242 1.66 -7.07 -7.86
CA GLU A 242 2.10 -7.76 -6.63
C GLU A 242 3.62 -7.93 -6.59
N ASP A 243 4.23 -8.37 -7.69
CA ASP A 243 5.68 -8.57 -7.78
C ASP A 243 6.44 -7.25 -7.68
N TYR A 244 5.93 -6.20 -8.32
CA TYR A 244 6.53 -4.87 -8.26
C TYR A 244 6.48 -4.31 -6.83
N VAL A 245 5.31 -4.34 -6.19
CA VAL A 245 5.12 -3.80 -4.84
C VAL A 245 5.97 -4.59 -3.83
N LYS A 246 6.09 -5.92 -3.96
CA LYS A 246 6.97 -6.73 -3.10
C LYS A 246 8.44 -6.37 -3.27
N ASN A 247 8.90 -6.22 -4.53
CA ASN A 247 10.28 -5.83 -4.80
C ASN A 247 10.59 -4.43 -4.26
N GLN A 248 9.68 -3.47 -4.48
CA GLN A 248 9.81 -2.12 -3.92
C GLN A 248 9.79 -2.12 -2.40
N PHE A 249 8.90 -2.89 -1.78
CA PHE A 249 8.84 -3.02 -0.32
C PHE A 249 10.18 -3.53 0.24
N GLN A 250 10.77 -4.55 -0.39
CA GLN A 250 12.07 -5.07 0.04
C GLN A 250 13.19 -4.05 -0.17
N GLN A 251 13.22 -3.38 -1.32
CA GLN A 251 14.18 -2.31 -1.63
C GLN A 251 14.11 -1.18 -0.60
N LEU A 252 12.92 -0.65 -0.35
CA LEU A 252 12.69 0.43 0.61
C LEU A 252 13.03 0.02 2.05
N SER A 253 12.65 -1.20 2.44
CA SER A 253 12.93 -1.71 3.78
C SER A 253 14.42 -1.91 4.02
N ASN A 254 15.18 -2.30 2.99
CA ASN A 254 16.63 -2.44 3.05
C ASN A 254 17.34 -1.08 3.07
N ASN A 255 16.91 -0.14 2.22
CA ASN A 255 17.56 1.17 2.08
C ASN A 255 17.21 2.14 3.22
N TYR A 256 16.04 1.99 3.83
CA TYR A 256 15.51 2.89 4.86
C TYR A 256 15.11 2.12 6.11
N TYR A 257 16.06 1.40 6.73
CA TYR A 257 15.82 0.54 7.90
C TYR A 257 15.20 1.25 9.10
N TRP A 258 15.38 2.58 9.23
CA TRP A 258 14.79 3.38 10.30
C TRP A 258 13.33 3.78 10.03
N LYS A 259 12.79 3.46 8.84
CA LYS A 259 11.39 3.69 8.47
C LYS A 259 10.65 2.36 8.42
N LYS A 260 9.44 2.36 8.99
CA LYS A 260 8.55 1.20 8.95
C LYS A 260 7.61 1.33 7.76
N PHE A 261 7.74 0.41 6.81
CA PHE A 261 6.81 0.26 5.71
C PHE A 261 5.82 -0.85 6.02
N PHE A 262 4.63 -0.77 5.43
CA PHE A 262 3.60 -1.79 5.55
C PHE A 262 3.20 -2.28 4.17
N LEU A 263 2.98 -3.59 4.07
CA LEU A 263 2.43 -4.21 2.88
C LEU A 263 0.97 -4.56 3.14
N GLY A 264 0.09 -4.21 2.19
CA GLY A 264 -1.32 -4.60 2.26
C GLY A 264 -1.46 -6.13 2.29
N LYS A 265 -2.44 -6.64 3.06
CA LYS A 265 -2.64 -8.09 3.21
C LYS A 265 -3.39 -8.72 2.04
N GLN A 266 -4.13 -7.91 1.29
CA GLN A 266 -5.03 -8.36 0.23
C GLN A 266 -4.87 -7.46 -0.99
N PRO A 267 -4.94 -8.00 -2.22
CA PRO A 267 -4.95 -7.19 -3.44
C PRO A 267 -6.28 -6.43 -3.59
N VAL A 268 -6.25 -5.26 -4.26
CA VAL A 268 -7.47 -4.49 -4.60
C VAL A 268 -8.35 -5.29 -5.54
N LEU A 269 -7.75 -5.62 -6.67
CA LEU A 269 -8.36 -6.33 -7.75
C LEU A 269 -7.87 -7.76 -7.63
N LYS A 270 -8.74 -8.64 -7.15
CA LYS A 270 -8.54 -10.06 -7.39
C LYS A 270 -8.79 -10.25 -8.87
N THR A 271 -7.74 -10.14 -9.67
CA THR A 271 -7.82 -10.42 -11.09
C THR A 271 -8.32 -11.86 -11.24
N ARG A 272 -9.59 -12.01 -11.60
CA ARG A 272 -10.12 -13.28 -12.04
C ARG A 272 -9.64 -13.45 -13.46
N PHE A 273 -8.46 -14.04 -13.59
CA PHE A 273 -7.98 -14.39 -14.92
C PHE A 273 -8.87 -15.54 -15.42
N GLY A 274 -9.48 -15.35 -16.58
CA GLY A 274 -10.35 -16.32 -17.22
C GLY A 274 -10.09 -16.32 -18.71
N ILE A 275 -10.00 -17.50 -19.31
CA ILE A 275 -9.90 -17.61 -20.77
C ILE A 275 -11.32 -17.72 -21.32
N LYS A 276 -11.80 -16.64 -21.95
CA LYS A 276 -13.04 -16.69 -22.73
C LYS A 276 -12.73 -17.23 -24.12
N VAL A 277 -13.10 -18.48 -24.38
CA VAL A 277 -13.01 -19.06 -25.71
C VAL A 277 -14.31 -18.73 -26.45
N SER A 278 -14.23 -17.96 -27.53
CA SER A 278 -15.37 -17.73 -28.44
C SER A 278 -15.52 -18.90 -29.41
N ASN A 279 -16.73 -19.10 -29.96
CA ASN A 279 -17.06 -20.18 -30.91
C ASN A 279 -16.88 -21.60 -30.34
N THR A 280 -17.28 -21.82 -29.09
CA THR A 280 -17.36 -23.14 -28.48
C THR A 280 -18.40 -23.99 -29.22
N GLY A 281 -17.95 -24.97 -30.01
CA GLY A 281 -18.85 -25.85 -30.77
C GLY A 281 -18.12 -26.74 -31.77
N PHE A 282 -17.08 -26.22 -32.43
CA PHE A 282 -16.32 -26.98 -33.45
C PHE A 282 -14.90 -27.36 -33.02
N SER A 283 -14.31 -26.65 -32.06
CA SER A 283 -12.91 -26.85 -31.68
C SER A 283 -12.75 -27.61 -30.36
N SER A 284 -11.97 -28.69 -30.41
CA SER A 284 -11.52 -29.47 -29.25
C SER A 284 -10.60 -28.66 -28.31
N VAL A 285 -10.05 -27.54 -28.78
CA VAL A 285 -9.12 -26.68 -28.04
C VAL A 285 -9.76 -26.15 -26.76
N SER A 286 -11.04 -25.74 -26.80
CA SER A 286 -11.77 -25.26 -25.62
C SER A 286 -11.82 -26.30 -24.49
N ARG A 287 -12.05 -27.57 -24.85
CA ARG A 287 -12.09 -28.70 -23.91
C ARG A 287 -10.71 -29.01 -23.33
N ILE A 288 -9.66 -28.92 -24.13
CA ILE A 288 -8.27 -29.12 -23.68
C ILE A 288 -7.86 -28.01 -22.71
N ILE A 289 -8.11 -26.73 -23.06
CA ILE A 289 -7.80 -25.59 -22.19
C ILE A 289 -8.53 -25.73 -20.86
N ARG A 290 -9.83 -26.06 -20.90
CA ARG A 290 -10.63 -26.31 -19.71
C ARG A 290 -10.03 -27.44 -18.85
N ALA A 291 -9.70 -28.58 -19.45
CA ALA A 291 -9.06 -29.69 -18.74
C ALA A 291 -7.70 -29.30 -18.13
N CYS A 292 -6.89 -28.48 -18.80
CA CYS A 292 -5.63 -27.97 -18.26
C CYS A 292 -5.82 -27.05 -17.03
N PHE A 293 -6.91 -26.30 -16.97
CA PHE A 293 -7.25 -25.49 -15.79
C PHE A 293 -7.80 -26.34 -14.66
N GLU A 294 -8.77 -27.21 -14.94
CA GLU A 294 -9.44 -28.05 -13.94
C GLU A 294 -8.47 -29.05 -13.31
N SER A 295 -7.48 -29.55 -14.06
CA SER A 295 -6.43 -30.43 -13.54
C SER A 295 -5.32 -29.71 -12.77
N GLY A 296 -5.28 -28.37 -12.79
CA GLY A 296 -4.21 -27.60 -12.16
C GLY A 296 -2.87 -27.56 -12.94
N ILE A 297 -2.81 -28.14 -14.15
CA ILE A 297 -1.60 -28.12 -15.00
C ILE A 297 -1.14 -26.69 -15.28
N TYR A 298 -2.08 -25.75 -15.48
CA TYR A 298 -1.73 -24.35 -15.67
C TYR A 298 -0.94 -23.76 -14.48
N ASN A 299 -1.36 -24.07 -13.24
CA ASN A 299 -0.68 -23.59 -12.04
C ASN A 299 0.74 -24.17 -11.94
N LEU A 300 0.92 -25.43 -12.30
CA LEU A 300 2.24 -26.06 -12.37
C LEU A 300 3.13 -25.34 -13.41
N PHE A 301 2.61 -25.07 -14.60
CA PHE A 301 3.33 -24.36 -15.65
C PHE A 301 3.73 -22.95 -15.21
N LYS A 302 2.81 -22.21 -14.56
CA LYS A 302 3.07 -20.89 -14.01
C LYS A 302 4.20 -20.92 -12.97
N GLN A 303 4.17 -21.88 -12.04
CA GLN A 303 5.25 -22.04 -11.05
C GLN A 303 6.60 -22.36 -11.68
N VAL A 304 6.63 -23.24 -12.70
CA VAL A 304 7.86 -23.56 -13.42
C VAL A 304 8.41 -22.34 -14.15
N GLN A 305 7.55 -21.56 -14.80
CA GLN A 305 7.96 -20.32 -15.47
C GLN A 305 8.52 -19.28 -14.50
N LEU A 306 7.85 -19.08 -13.35
CA LEU A 306 8.33 -18.18 -12.30
C LEU A 306 9.70 -18.61 -11.76
N LYS A 307 9.91 -19.91 -11.53
CA LYS A 307 11.23 -20.43 -11.11
C LYS A 307 12.31 -20.17 -12.16
N LYS A 308 11.98 -20.34 -13.45
CA LYS A 308 12.92 -20.06 -14.55
C LYS A 308 13.25 -18.58 -14.66
N SER A 309 12.27 -17.68 -14.54
CA SER A 309 12.52 -16.23 -14.60
C SER A 309 13.35 -15.74 -13.41
N GLN A 310 13.09 -16.25 -12.21
CA GLN A 310 13.90 -15.96 -11.02
C GLN A 310 15.34 -16.46 -11.16
N LEU A 311 15.51 -17.68 -11.70
CA LEU A 311 16.84 -18.23 -11.97
C LEU A 311 17.60 -17.37 -13.00
N ALA A 312 16.93 -16.95 -14.08
CA ALA A 312 17.51 -16.07 -15.07
C ALA A 312 17.93 -14.71 -14.47
N GLN A 313 17.09 -14.11 -13.61
CA GLN A 313 17.40 -12.86 -12.91
C GLN A 313 18.55 -12.98 -11.91
N ARG A 314 18.71 -14.14 -11.25
CA ARG A 314 19.86 -14.41 -10.37
C ARG A 314 21.14 -14.54 -11.19
N LEU A 315 21.11 -15.33 -12.25
CA LEU A 315 22.25 -15.50 -13.15
C LEU A 315 22.68 -14.17 -13.79
N SER A 316 21.73 -13.31 -14.17
CA SER A 316 22.07 -11.98 -14.69
C SER A 316 22.70 -11.07 -13.64
N ARG A 317 22.27 -11.15 -12.37
CA ARG A 317 22.87 -10.38 -11.27
C ARG A 317 24.27 -10.87 -10.95
N GLU A 318 24.48 -12.17 -10.85
CA GLU A 318 25.80 -12.77 -10.64
C GLU A 318 26.76 -12.44 -11.78
N PHE A 319 26.26 -12.36 -13.02
CA PHE A 319 27.08 -11.96 -14.17
C PHE A 319 27.49 -10.48 -14.11
N ILE A 320 26.60 -9.59 -13.64
CA ILE A 320 26.89 -8.16 -13.47
C ILE A 320 27.82 -7.90 -12.28
N GLU A 321 27.60 -8.59 -11.15
CA GLU A 321 28.40 -8.43 -9.94
C GLU A 321 29.76 -9.15 -10.04
N GLY A 322 29.80 -10.32 -10.69
CA GLY A 322 31.04 -11.05 -10.98
C GLY A 322 31.90 -10.39 -12.07
N GLY A 323 31.32 -9.53 -12.90
CA GLY A 323 32.03 -8.69 -13.87
C GLY A 323 32.68 -7.44 -13.27
N ALA A 324 32.42 -7.12 -12.00
CA ALA A 324 32.92 -5.90 -11.33
C ALA A 324 34.21 -6.13 -10.50
N LEU A 325 34.95 -7.22 -10.73
CA LEU A 325 36.26 -7.45 -10.13
C LEU A 325 37.39 -7.28 -11.17
N ALA A 326 38.21 -6.26 -10.89
CA ALA A 326 39.50 -5.87 -11.48
C ALA A 326 39.47 -4.95 -12.74
N PRO A 327 39.82 -3.65 -12.59
CA PRO A 327 40.23 -2.84 -13.72
C PRO A 327 41.64 -3.27 -14.14
N GLY A 328 41.72 -4.17 -15.11
CA GLY A 328 43.02 -4.54 -15.66
C GLY A 328 43.10 -5.94 -16.25
N ARG A 329 42.42 -6.15 -17.37
CA ARG A 329 42.98 -6.77 -18.59
C ARG A 329 41.90 -6.99 -19.62
N THR A 330 42.19 -6.53 -20.83
CA THR A 330 41.47 -6.80 -22.07
C THR A 330 41.28 -8.30 -22.28
N ALA A 331 40.05 -8.78 -22.17
CA ALA A 331 39.66 -10.12 -22.64
C ALA A 331 38.87 -9.97 -23.94
N ARG A 332 39.59 -10.17 -25.04
CA ARG A 332 39.08 -10.37 -26.39
C ARG A 332 38.71 -11.85 -26.49
N TRP A 333 37.49 -12.20 -26.91
CA TRP A 333 37.17 -13.58 -27.30
C TRP A 333 36.48 -13.62 -28.65
N ALA A 334 37.07 -14.45 -29.50
CA ALA A 334 36.76 -14.68 -30.90
C ALA A 334 35.80 -15.87 -31.04
N VAL A 335 35.00 -15.83 -32.10
CA VAL A 335 34.14 -16.91 -32.57
C VAL A 335 35.01 -17.95 -33.30
N PRO A 336 34.97 -19.25 -32.96
CA PRO A 336 35.56 -20.27 -33.81
C PRO A 336 34.54 -20.71 -34.87
N ALA A 337 34.89 -20.50 -36.14
CA ALA A 337 34.30 -21.24 -37.24
C ALA A 337 34.67 -22.73 -37.12
N ARG A 338 33.72 -23.64 -37.41
CA ARG A 338 34.03 -25.03 -37.76
C ARG A 338 33.76 -25.28 -39.24
N PRO A 339 34.66 -26.00 -39.93
CA PRO A 339 34.42 -26.55 -41.25
C PRO A 339 33.81 -27.97 -41.19
N ILE A 340 32.87 -28.19 -42.12
CA ILE A 340 32.70 -29.33 -43.06
C ILE A 340 32.59 -30.76 -42.49
N HIS A 341 31.47 -31.43 -42.80
CA HIS A 341 31.44 -32.56 -43.74
C HIS A 341 30.15 -32.55 -44.56
#